data_AF-A0A438KQ62-F1
#
_entry.id   AF-A0A438KQ62-F1
#
_cell.length_a   1.000
_cell.length_b   1.000
_cell.length_c   1.000
_cell.angle_alpha   90.00
_cell.angle_beta   90.00
_cell.angle_gamma   90.00
#
_symmetry.space_group_name_H-M   'P 1'
#
loop_
_entity.id
_entity.type
_entity.pdbx_description
1 polymer ?
#
loop_
_entity_poly.entity_id
_entity_poly.type
_entity_poly.pdbx_seq_one_letter_code
_entity_poly.pdbx_strand_id
1 'polypeptide(L)'
;MANATRRRNFLAKLRVDGKLLRTDEDNIKVGVANAFSRIFAESRDWRPSISGLNFDSLPSVESETLKIPFSEEEVLAALSSLSGDKAPGPNGFTTAFWHFC
;
A
#
# COMPACT_ATOMS: atom_id res chain seq x y z
N MET A 1 7.78 18.59 27.10
CA MET A 1 7.79 18.85 25.64
C MET A 1 6.67 18.18 24.83
N ALA A 2 5.77 17.37 25.43
CA ALA A 2 4.70 16.69 24.68
C ALA A 2 3.54 17.60 24.20
N ASN A 3 3.25 18.69 24.91
CA ASN A 3 2.10 19.57 24.60
C ASN A 3 2.31 20.46 23.36
N ALA A 4 3.56 20.79 23.00
CA ALA A 4 3.86 21.57 21.80
C ALA A 4 3.58 20.76 20.52
N THR A 5 3.93 19.48 20.52
CA THR A 5 3.68 18.54 19.42
C THR A 5 2.19 18.30 19.22
N ARG A 6 1.42 18.17 20.31
CA ARG A 6 -0.05 18.03 20.28
C ARG A 6 -0.75 19.24 19.64
N ARG A 7 -0.27 20.47 19.89
CA ARG A 7 -0.84 21.68 19.26
C ARG A 7 -0.55 21.76 17.77
N ARG A 8 0.57 21.20 17.31
CA ARG A 8 0.95 21.21 15.89
C ARG A 8 0.08 20.29 15.03
N ASN A 9 -0.44 19.20 15.62
CA ASN A 9 -1.31 18.23 14.95
C ASN A 9 -2.81 18.46 15.21
N PHE A 10 -3.19 19.58 15.86
CA PHE A 10 -4.59 19.90 16.14
C PHE A 10 -5.18 20.79 15.05
N LEU A 11 -6.18 20.28 14.34
CA LEU A 11 -6.91 21.04 13.32
C LEU A 11 -8.14 21.72 13.95
N ALA A 12 -8.02 23.02 14.22
CA ALA A 12 -9.06 23.82 14.89
C ALA A 12 -10.22 24.23 13.96
N LYS A 13 -9.95 24.37 12.66
CA LYS A 13 -10.89 24.86 11.66
C LYS A 13 -10.52 24.29 10.29
N LEU A 14 -11.51 24.07 9.43
CA LEU A 14 -11.34 23.55 8.08
C LEU A 14 -12.32 24.26 7.14
N ARG A 15 -11.89 24.65 5.94
CA ARG A 15 -12.79 25.22 4.92
C ARG A 15 -13.09 24.17 3.85
N VAL A 16 -14.37 23.86 3.65
CA VAL A 16 -14.86 22.90 2.65
C VAL A 16 -15.97 23.56 1.84
N ASP A 17 -15.88 23.56 0.51
CA ASP A 17 -16.88 24.15 -0.41
C ASP A 17 -17.30 25.58 -0.02
N GLY A 18 -16.34 26.40 0.40
CA GLY A 18 -16.58 27.79 0.83
C GLY A 18 -17.08 27.95 2.27
N LYS A 19 -17.53 26.89 2.94
CA LYS A 19 -18.01 26.90 4.34
C LYS A 19 -16.87 26.66 5.32
N LEU A 20 -16.83 27.44 6.41
CA LEU A 20 -15.88 27.25 7.50
C LEU A 20 -16.45 26.30 8.56
N LEU A 21 -15.81 25.15 8.72
CA LEU A 21 -16.06 24.17 9.77
C LEU A 21 -15.13 24.45 10.96
N ARG A 22 -15.66 24.30 12.17
CA ARG A 22 -14.89 24.40 13.43
C ARG A 22 -14.91 23.04 14.13
N THR A 23 -14.03 22.83 15.11
CA THR A 23 -13.85 21.56 15.84
C THR A 23 -15.06 21.15 16.69
N ASP A 24 -16.17 21.87 16.58
CA ASP A 24 -17.45 21.61 17.19
C ASP A 24 -17.97 20.23 16.74
N GLU A 25 -17.66 19.26 17.59
CA GLU A 25 -18.14 17.88 17.76
C GLU A 25 -17.91 16.82 16.68
N ASP A 26 -18.00 17.06 15.37
CA ASP A 26 -17.62 16.01 14.36
C ASP A 26 -17.48 16.55 12.93
N ASN A 27 -17.78 17.84 12.74
CA ASN A 27 -17.84 18.48 11.43
C ASN A 27 -16.54 18.38 10.64
N ILE A 28 -15.37 18.51 11.29
CA ILE A 28 -14.08 18.40 10.62
C ILE A 28 -13.85 16.98 10.10
N LYS A 29 -14.17 15.95 10.90
CA LYS A 29 -13.99 14.55 10.48
C LYS A 29 -14.89 14.23 9.29
N VAL A 30 -16.17 14.62 9.38
CA VAL A 30 -17.14 14.44 8.29
C VAL A 30 -16.72 15.22 7.04
N GLY A 31 -16.23 16.45 7.20
CA GLY A 31 -15.71 17.25 6.09
C GLY A 31 -14.52 16.61 5.39
N VAL A 32 -13.55 16.09 6.15
CA VAL A 32 -12.39 15.37 5.61
C VAL A 32 -12.84 14.08 4.92
N ALA A 33 -13.65 13.26 5.57
CA ALA A 33 -14.16 12.02 5.00
C ALA A 33 -14.90 12.26 3.69
N ASN A 34 -15.80 13.25 3.63
CA ASN A 34 -16.53 13.59 2.42
C ASN A 34 -15.63 14.10 1.29
N ALA A 35 -14.60 14.90 1.62
CA ALA A 35 -13.65 15.38 0.63
C ALA A 35 -12.88 14.22 -0.02
N PHE A 36 -12.36 13.30 0.79
CA PHE A 36 -11.66 12.12 0.27
C PHE A 36 -12.61 11.16 -0.44
N SER A 37 -13.82 10.92 0.08
CA SER A 37 -14.84 10.14 -0.63
C SER A 37 -15.15 10.69 -2.01
N ARG A 38 -15.14 12.03 -2.20
CA ARG A 38 -15.31 12.67 -3.51
C ARG A 38 -14.08 12.52 -4.41
N ILE A 39 -12.87 12.69 -3.86
CA ILE A 39 -11.62 12.54 -4.63
C ILE A 39 -11.47 11.09 -5.13
N PHE A 40 -11.83 10.12 -4.29
CA PHE A 40 -11.81 8.71 -4.62
C PHE A 40 -13.11 8.22 -5.27
N ALA A 41 -14.12 9.07 -5.42
CA ALA A 41 -15.32 8.72 -6.17
C ALA A 41 -14.91 8.62 -7.64
N GLU A 42 -14.91 7.39 -8.14
CA GLU A 42 -14.65 7.12 -9.54
C GLU A 42 -15.85 7.54 -10.39
N SER A 43 -15.65 8.49 -11.31
CA SER A 43 -16.57 8.66 -12.44
C SER A 43 -16.24 7.62 -13.50
N ARG A 44 -17.19 6.73 -13.80
CA ARG A 44 -17.03 5.69 -14.83
C ARG A 44 -17.12 6.26 -16.26
N ASP A 45 -17.46 7.54 -16.39
CA ASP A 45 -17.77 8.19 -17.67
C ASP A 45 -16.59 8.23 -18.65
N TRP A 46 -15.35 8.23 -18.16
CA TRP A 46 -14.14 8.26 -18.99
C TRP A 46 -13.40 6.93 -19.06
N ARG A 47 -13.80 5.93 -18.25
CA ARG A 47 -13.11 4.64 -18.16
C ARG A 47 -13.34 3.86 -19.47
N PRO A 48 -12.28 3.54 -20.23
CA PRO A 48 -12.42 2.67 -21.39
C PRO A 48 -12.97 1.32 -20.94
N SER A 49 -13.99 0.82 -21.63
CA SER A 49 -14.50 -0.51 -21.32
C SER A 49 -13.50 -1.56 -21.74
N ILE A 50 -13.22 -2.50 -20.85
CA ILE A 50 -12.47 -3.72 -21.17
C ILE A 50 -13.40 -4.84 -21.67
N SER A 51 -14.71 -4.59 -21.74
CA SER A 51 -15.67 -5.55 -22.27
C SER A 51 -15.37 -5.87 -23.73
N GLY A 52 -15.21 -7.16 -24.05
CA GLY A 52 -14.91 -7.61 -25.41
C GLY A 52 -13.43 -7.57 -25.78
N LEU A 53 -12.54 -7.16 -24.85
CA LEU A 53 -11.12 -7.43 -25.00
C LEU A 53 -10.85 -8.89 -24.68
N ASN A 54 -10.09 -9.56 -25.54
CA ASN A 54 -9.58 -10.89 -25.26
C ASN A 54 -8.23 -10.74 -24.56
N PHE A 55 -8.14 -11.18 -23.30
CA PHE A 55 -6.88 -11.22 -22.57
C PHE A 55 -6.33 -12.63 -22.65
N ASP A 56 -5.06 -12.73 -23.04
CA ASP A 56 -4.35 -13.99 -22.93
C ASP A 56 -4.36 -14.43 -21.47
N SER A 57 -4.83 -15.65 -21.25
CA SER A 57 -4.92 -16.26 -19.93
C SER A 57 -4.02 -17.48 -19.91
N LEU A 58 -3.35 -17.69 -18.79
CA LEU A 58 -2.58 -18.91 -18.60
C LEU A 58 -3.53 -20.12 -18.65
N PRO A 59 -3.09 -21.24 -19.25
CA PRO A 59 -3.79 -22.51 -19.14
C PRO A 59 -4.09 -22.86 -17.69
N SER A 60 -5.20 -23.56 -17.42
CA SER A 60 -5.62 -23.92 -16.05
C SER A 60 -4.48 -24.56 -15.25
N VAL A 61 -3.76 -25.48 -15.89
CA VAL A 61 -2.62 -26.19 -15.30
C VAL A 61 -1.53 -25.23 -14.83
N GLU A 62 -1.08 -24.30 -15.69
CA GLU A 62 -0.06 -23.31 -15.31
C GLU A 62 -0.56 -22.40 -14.20
N SER A 63 -1.84 -21.96 -14.28
CA SER A 63 -2.45 -21.13 -13.24
C SER A 63 -2.54 -21.83 -11.88
N GLU A 64 -2.71 -23.16 -11.88
CA GLU A 64 -2.74 -23.98 -10.68
C GLU A 64 -1.34 -24.17 -10.11
N THR A 65 -0.33 -24.37 -10.97
CA THR A 65 1.06 -24.48 -10.52
C THR A 65 1.55 -23.22 -9.79
N LEU A 66 1.12 -22.03 -10.21
CA LEU A 66 1.44 -20.77 -9.55
C LEU A 66 0.82 -20.62 -8.15
N LYS A 67 -0.17 -21.45 -7.80
CA LYS A 67 -0.81 -21.45 -6.47
C LYS A 67 -0.16 -22.45 -5.50
N ILE A 68 0.73 -23.31 -6.00
CA ILE A 68 1.42 -24.31 -5.18
C ILE A 68 2.43 -23.58 -4.28
N PRO A 69 2.47 -23.90 -2.97
CA PRO A 69 3.49 -23.35 -2.09
C PRO A 69 4.91 -23.74 -2.53
N PHE A 70 5.86 -22.84 -2.34
CA PHE A 70 7.28 -23.14 -2.58
C PHE A 70 7.78 -24.27 -1.68
N SER A 71 8.64 -25.14 -2.21
CA SER A 71 9.31 -26.16 -1.39
C SER A 71 10.44 -25.53 -0.58
N GLU A 72 10.86 -26.21 0.49
CA GLU A 72 11.99 -25.75 1.30
C GLU A 72 13.27 -25.68 0.45
N GLU A 73 13.50 -26.66 -0.41
CA GLU A 73 14.66 -26.72 -1.30
C GLU A 73 14.67 -25.56 -2.29
N GLU A 74 13.51 -25.21 -2.85
CA GLU A 74 13.37 -24.07 -3.76
C GLU A 74 13.68 -22.75 -3.05
N VAL A 75 13.16 -22.57 -1.83
CA VAL A 75 13.44 -21.38 -1.01
C VAL A 75 14.93 -21.29 -0.69
N LEU A 76 15.55 -22.39 -0.27
CA LEU A 76 16.98 -22.43 0.05
C LEU A 76 17.84 -22.16 -1.19
N ALA A 77 17.47 -22.71 -2.35
CA ALA A 77 18.16 -22.44 -3.61
C ALA A 77 18.05 -20.96 -4.02
N ALA A 78 16.86 -20.37 -3.91
CA ALA A 78 16.65 -18.96 -4.19
C ALA A 78 17.46 -18.05 -3.26
N LEU A 79 17.49 -18.35 -1.95
CA LEU A 79 18.32 -17.63 -0.98
C LEU A 79 19.81 -17.77 -1.26
N SER A 80 20.26 -18.96 -1.69
CA SER A 80 21.65 -19.23 -2.08
C SER A 80 22.06 -18.50 -3.35
N SER A 81 21.11 -18.27 -4.27
CA SER A 81 21.36 -17.53 -5.51
C SER A 81 21.40 -16.00 -5.33
N LEU A 82 20.93 -15.49 -4.19
CA LEU A 82 20.86 -14.05 -3.94
C LEU A 82 22.27 -13.50 -3.65
N SER A 83 22.66 -12.43 -4.36
CA SER A 83 23.92 -11.75 -4.07
C SER A 83 23.90 -11.20 -2.65
N GLY A 84 24.94 -11.56 -1.88
CA GLY A 84 25.06 -11.31 -0.44
C GLY A 84 25.32 -9.87 -0.02
N ASP A 85 25.10 -8.89 -0.91
CA ASP A 85 25.53 -7.50 -0.76
C ASP A 85 24.43 -6.56 -0.24
N LYS A 86 23.15 -6.97 -0.32
CA LYS A 86 22.02 -6.16 0.16
C LYS A 86 21.54 -6.62 1.53
N ALA A 87 21.41 -5.66 2.44
CA ALA A 87 20.74 -5.82 3.72
C ALA A 87 19.29 -5.30 3.64
N PRO A 88 18.35 -5.86 4.43
CA PRO A 88 16.96 -5.39 4.49
C PRO A 88 16.82 -3.95 5.05
N GLY A 89 17.89 -3.40 5.65
CA GLY A 89 17.96 -2.02 6.11
C GLY A 89 19.37 -1.66 6.60
N PRO A 90 19.60 -0.40 7.07
CA PRO A 90 20.93 0.07 7.49
C PRO A 90 21.57 -0.75 8.61
N ASN A 91 20.75 -1.37 9.46
CA ASN A 91 21.16 -2.22 10.56
C ASN A 91 20.87 -3.71 10.30
N GLY A 92 20.52 -4.09 9.07
CA GLY A 92 20.22 -5.47 8.71
C GLY A 92 21.51 -6.24 8.40
N PHE A 93 21.53 -7.53 8.73
CA PHE A 93 22.56 -8.43 8.22
C PHE A 93 22.31 -8.69 6.74
N THR A 94 23.38 -8.77 5.95
CA THR A 94 23.29 -9.20 4.56
C THR A 94 23.07 -10.70 4.48
N THR A 95 22.56 -11.21 3.36
CA THR A 95 22.40 -12.66 3.16
C THR A 95 23.74 -13.40 3.22
N ALA A 96 24.88 -12.75 2.94
CA ALA A 96 26.20 -13.33 3.14
C ALA A 96 26.47 -13.77 4.59
N PHE A 97 26.02 -13.00 5.59
CA PHE A 97 26.19 -13.38 7.00
C PHE A 97 25.55 -14.75 7.30
N TRP A 98 24.36 -14.99 6.77
CA TRP A 98 23.61 -16.24 6.96
C TRP A 98 24.16 -17.41 6.13
N HIS A 99 24.95 -17.15 5.09
CA HIS A 99 25.63 -18.20 4.32
C HIS A 99 26.90 -18.73 5.00
N PHE A 100 27.49 -17.95 5.90
CA PHE A 100 28.77 -18.28 6.56
C PHE A 100 28.65 -18.60 8.06
N CYS A 101 27.46 -18.48 8.65
CA CYS A 101 27.15 -18.78 10.04
C CYS A 101 26.16 -19.93 10.13
#